data_AF-A0A4U1C653-F1
#
_entry.id   AF-A0A4U1C653-F1
#
_cell.length_a   1.000
_cell.length_b   1.000
_cell.length_c   1.000
_cell.angle_alpha   90.00
_cell.angle_beta   90.00
_cell.angle_gamma   90.00
#
_symmetry.space_group_name_H-M   'P 1'
#
loop_
_entity.id
_entity.type
_entity.pdbx_description
1 polymer ?
#
loop_
_entity_poly.entity_id
_entity_poly.type
_entity_poly.pdbx_seq_one_letter_code
_entity_poly.pdbx_strand_id
1 'polypeptide(L)'
;MNRIKKLALFCLTIMALQSCNSDTIIDSFESVPNQNWTYLKPVKASIAIADSTKAYNIYVNFRHTADYKYANIWLRFHVIGPDKKDVIERQEFQLALPDGEWLGKGSGSLYSYQLIYKENYKFKSKGTHTIVVEQNMRDNPLKGINDVGLKIEEAK
;
A
#
# COMPACT_ATOMS: atom_id res chain seq x y z
N MET A 1 -3.40 34.36 -40.19
CA MET A 1 -4.18 33.18 -39.72
C MET A 1 -3.35 31.90 -39.52
N ASN A 2 -2.38 31.57 -40.39
CA ASN A 2 -1.58 30.33 -40.26
C ASN A 2 -0.54 30.32 -39.13
N ARG A 3 -0.01 31.49 -38.71
CA ARG A 3 0.96 31.55 -37.59
C ARG A 3 0.31 31.30 -36.22
N ILE A 4 -0.91 31.79 -36.02
CA ILE A 4 -1.70 31.55 -34.79
C ILE A 4 -2.11 30.08 -34.70
N LYS A 5 -2.52 29.46 -35.81
CA LYS A 5 -2.82 28.02 -35.88
C LYS A 5 -1.58 27.15 -35.59
N LYS A 6 -0.39 27.55 -36.07
CA LYS A 6 0.88 26.87 -35.78
C LYS A 6 1.32 27.03 -34.32
N LEU A 7 1.10 28.20 -33.71
CA LEU A 7 1.43 28.45 -32.30
C LEU A 7 0.45 27.73 -31.35
N ALA A 8 -0.84 27.69 -31.69
CA ALA A 8 -1.84 26.92 -30.96
C ALA A 8 -1.57 25.40 -31.06
N LEU A 9 -1.17 24.91 -32.24
CA LEU A 9 -0.78 23.51 -32.42
C LEU A 9 0.48 23.15 -31.61
N PHE A 10 1.47 24.05 -31.55
CA PHE A 10 2.69 23.85 -30.75
C PHE A 10 2.41 23.86 -29.23
N CYS A 11 1.50 24.71 -28.77
CA CYS A 11 1.12 24.77 -27.35
C CYS A 11 0.31 23.53 -26.91
N LEU A 12 -0.53 22.99 -27.82
CA LEU A 12 -1.27 21.75 -27.58
C LEU A 12 -0.36 20.51 -27.48
N THR A 13 0.76 20.48 -28.20
CA THR A 13 1.75 19.39 -28.12
C THR A 13 2.57 19.41 -26.83
N ILE A 14 2.80 20.59 -26.23
CA ILE A 14 3.58 20.72 -24.98
C ILE A 14 2.78 20.28 -23.75
N MET A 15 1.44 20.44 -23.76
CA MET A 15 0.58 19.97 -22.66
C MET A 15 0.39 18.44 -22.65
N ALA A 16 0.74 17.74 -23.74
CA ALA A 16 0.57 16.29 -23.85
C ALA A 16 1.71 15.47 -23.23
N LEU A 17 2.78 16.09 -22.73
CA LEU A 17 3.99 15.40 -22.23
C LEU A 17 4.16 15.43 -20.71
N GLN A 18 3.11 15.73 -19.93
CA GLN A 18 3.15 15.45 -18.49
C GLN A 18 2.97 13.94 -18.25
N SER A 19 4.05 13.20 -18.51
CA SER A 19 4.24 11.85 -17.99
C SER A 19 4.23 11.92 -16.47
N CYS A 20 3.26 11.27 -15.85
CA CYS A 20 3.25 11.06 -14.41
C CYS A 20 4.40 10.09 -14.09
N ASN A 21 5.60 10.64 -13.80
CA ASN A 21 6.66 9.86 -13.16
C ASN A 21 6.20 9.56 -11.73
N SER A 22 5.36 8.54 -11.56
CA SER A 22 5.13 8.01 -10.22
C SER A 22 6.30 7.09 -9.89
N ASP A 23 7.04 7.41 -8.84
CA ASP A 23 8.05 6.52 -8.25
C ASP A 23 7.43 5.22 -7.66
N THR A 24 6.09 5.12 -7.73
CA THR A 24 5.28 3.95 -7.38
C THR A 24 5.53 2.77 -8.32
N ILE A 25 5.96 1.65 -7.73
CA ILE A 25 6.22 0.38 -8.42
C ILE A 25 5.03 -0.55 -8.30
N ILE A 26 4.41 -0.60 -7.12
CA ILE A 26 3.21 -1.38 -6.82
C ILE A 26 2.24 -0.48 -6.08
N ASP A 27 0.97 -0.52 -6.43
CA ASP A 27 -0.14 0.07 -5.68
C ASP A 27 -1.38 -0.78 -5.91
N SER A 28 -1.71 -1.62 -4.94
CA SER A 28 -2.81 -2.56 -5.04
C SER A 28 -3.87 -2.34 -3.97
N PHE A 29 -5.09 -2.75 -4.29
CA PHE A 29 -6.18 -3.01 -3.36
C PHE A 29 -6.85 -4.31 -3.79
N GLU A 30 -6.95 -5.27 -2.88
CA GLU A 30 -7.68 -6.51 -3.07
C GLU A 30 -8.90 -6.50 -2.15
N SER A 31 -10.09 -6.67 -2.72
CA SER A 31 -11.32 -6.70 -1.94
C SER A 31 -11.41 -7.96 -1.09
N VAL A 32 -11.76 -7.78 0.18
CA VAL A 32 -11.90 -8.88 1.14
C VAL A 32 -13.31 -9.46 1.03
N PRO A 33 -13.45 -10.75 0.66
CA PRO A 33 -14.76 -11.37 0.49
C PRO A 33 -15.60 -11.31 1.77
N ASN A 34 -16.86 -10.89 1.64
CA ASN A 34 -17.81 -10.74 2.75
C ASN A 34 -17.31 -9.85 3.89
N GLN A 35 -16.32 -9.00 3.63
CA GLN A 35 -15.65 -8.16 4.62
C GLN A 35 -15.05 -8.91 5.82
N ASN A 36 -14.63 -10.16 5.57
CA ASN A 36 -14.17 -11.10 6.58
C ASN A 36 -12.73 -11.53 6.28
N TRP A 37 -11.76 -10.81 6.83
CA TRP A 37 -10.35 -11.08 6.55
C TRP A 37 -9.83 -12.23 7.42
N THR A 38 -9.55 -13.37 6.79
CA THR A 38 -9.06 -14.56 7.48
C THR A 38 -7.53 -14.66 7.43
N TYR A 39 -6.93 -15.35 8.40
CA TYR A 39 -5.50 -15.68 8.36
C TYR A 39 -5.07 -16.45 7.11
N LEU A 40 -5.99 -17.20 6.50
CA LEU A 40 -5.70 -18.02 5.31
C LEU A 40 -5.60 -17.21 4.01
N LYS A 41 -5.94 -15.91 4.04
CA LYS A 41 -5.94 -15.03 2.87
C LYS A 41 -5.04 -13.80 3.10
N PRO A 42 -3.72 -14.00 3.22
CA PRO A 42 -2.79 -12.87 3.28
C PRO A 42 -2.71 -12.17 1.92
N VAL A 43 -2.38 -10.88 1.94
CA VAL A 43 -2.07 -10.11 0.73
C VAL A 43 -0.59 -10.22 0.42
N LYS A 44 -0.23 -10.29 -0.86
CA LYS A 44 1.15 -10.48 -1.29
C LYS A 44 1.52 -9.52 -2.41
N ALA A 45 2.75 -9.04 -2.39
CA ALA A 45 3.33 -8.32 -3.52
C ALA A 45 4.79 -8.74 -3.73
N SER A 46 5.19 -8.91 -4.98
CA SER A 46 6.56 -9.28 -5.34
C SER A 46 7.21 -8.16 -6.15
N ILE A 47 8.41 -7.75 -5.74
CA ILE A 47 9.19 -6.69 -6.37
C ILE A 47 10.56 -7.21 -6.78
N ALA A 48 11.00 -6.86 -8.00
CA ALA A 48 12.33 -7.19 -8.49
C ALA A 48 13.30 -6.04 -8.18
N ILE A 49 14.30 -6.30 -7.33
CA ILE A 49 15.31 -5.31 -6.94
C ILE A 49 16.54 -5.46 -7.84
N ALA A 50 16.75 -4.50 -8.75
CA ALA A 50 17.92 -4.46 -9.62
C ALA A 50 19.13 -3.79 -8.95
N ASP A 51 18.87 -2.83 -8.06
CA ASP A 51 19.87 -2.07 -7.30
C ASP A 51 19.49 -2.03 -5.82
N SER A 52 20.27 -2.71 -4.98
CA SER A 52 20.07 -2.78 -3.54
C SER A 52 20.52 -1.52 -2.79
N THR A 53 21.13 -0.54 -3.47
CA THR A 53 21.52 0.73 -2.85
C THR A 53 20.37 1.73 -2.76
N LYS A 54 19.35 1.56 -3.62
CA LYS A 54 18.11 2.32 -3.61
C LYS A 54 17.27 2.02 -2.38
N ALA A 55 16.62 3.06 -1.88
CA ALA A 55 15.69 2.97 -0.77
C ALA A 55 14.24 2.95 -1.29
N TYR A 56 13.34 2.34 -0.51
CA TYR A 56 11.94 2.16 -0.87
C TYR A 56 11.03 2.46 0.32
N ASN A 57 9.87 3.03 0.06
CA ASN A 57 8.80 3.14 1.05
C ASN A 57 7.79 2.02 0.80
N ILE A 58 7.42 1.32 1.87
CA ILE A 58 6.48 0.19 1.83
C ILE A 58 5.29 0.54 2.73
N TYR A 59 4.11 0.55 2.16
CA TYR A 59 2.85 0.84 2.85
C TYR A 59 1.88 -0.33 2.72
N VAL A 60 1.01 -0.47 3.70
CA VAL A 60 -0.22 -1.25 3.60
C VAL A 60 -1.34 -0.31 3.23
N ASN A 61 -1.93 -0.55 2.07
CA ASN A 61 -3.20 0.05 1.71
C ASN A 61 -4.28 -0.70 2.47
N PHE A 62 -5.01 -0.01 3.35
CA PHE A 62 -5.96 -0.65 4.25
C PHE A 62 -7.27 0.12 4.24
N ARG A 63 -8.38 -0.59 4.03
CA ARG A 63 -9.71 0.01 4.03
C ARG A 63 -10.67 -0.83 4.86
N HIS A 64 -11.40 -0.18 5.77
CA HIS A 64 -12.40 -0.83 6.59
C HIS A 64 -13.72 -0.05 6.57
N THR A 65 -14.78 -0.72 6.98
CA THR A 65 -16.12 -0.12 7.15
C THR A 65 -16.32 0.33 8.60
N ALA A 66 -17.42 1.03 8.87
CA ALA A 66 -17.85 1.38 10.21
C ALA A 66 -18.13 0.17 11.14
N ASP A 67 -18.25 -1.05 10.59
CA ASP A 67 -18.44 -2.27 11.37
C ASP A 67 -17.14 -2.77 12.02
N TYR A 68 -15.99 -2.20 11.65
CA TYR A 68 -14.72 -2.50 12.29
C TYR A 68 -14.68 -1.92 13.72
N LYS A 69 -14.49 -2.78 14.71
CA LYS A 69 -14.70 -2.44 16.13
C LYS A 69 -13.46 -2.00 16.91
N TYR A 70 -12.29 -1.94 16.27
CA TYR A 70 -11.02 -1.70 16.95
C TYR A 70 -10.45 -0.34 16.56
N ALA A 71 -9.83 0.36 17.51
CA ALA A 71 -9.14 1.64 17.25
C ALA A 71 -7.75 1.43 16.62
N ASN A 72 -7.32 0.19 16.43
CA ASN A 72 -6.00 -0.22 16.00
C ASN A 72 -6.07 -1.52 15.21
N ILE A 73 -5.05 -1.78 14.39
CA ILE A 73 -4.84 -3.07 13.75
C ILE A 73 -3.41 -3.56 13.99
N TRP A 74 -3.31 -4.84 14.34
CA TRP A 74 -2.05 -5.58 14.37
C TRP A 74 -1.90 -6.34 13.06
N LEU A 75 -0.78 -6.11 12.37
CA LEU A 75 -0.41 -6.80 11.14
C LEU A 75 0.88 -7.58 11.36
N ARG A 76 0.96 -8.75 10.72
CA ARG A 76 2.20 -9.52 10.61
C ARG A 76 2.71 -9.43 9.17
N PHE A 77 3.99 -9.12 9.06
CA PHE A 77 4.70 -8.95 7.81
C PHE A 77 5.72 -10.05 7.64
N HIS A 78 5.84 -10.54 6.42
CA HIS A 78 6.95 -11.39 5.98
C HIS A 78 7.66 -10.67 4.84
N VAL A 79 8.98 -10.56 4.93
CA VAL A 79 9.82 -10.07 3.85
C VAL A 79 10.73 -11.22 3.42
N ILE A 80 10.31 -11.89 2.35
CA ILE A 80 10.96 -13.09 1.84
C ILE A 80 11.95 -12.68 0.75
N GLY A 81 13.23 -12.90 1.01
CA GLY A 81 14.31 -12.61 0.08
C GLY A 81 14.48 -13.67 -1.03
N PRO A 82 15.32 -13.38 -2.03
CA PRO A 82 15.59 -14.30 -3.15
C PRO A 82 16.26 -15.62 -2.70
N ASP A 83 16.95 -15.62 -1.55
CA ASP A 83 17.53 -16.80 -0.92
C ASP A 83 16.52 -17.59 -0.04
N LYS A 84 15.24 -17.23 -0.12
CA LYS A 84 14.13 -17.77 0.67
C LYS A 84 14.23 -17.51 2.18
N LYS A 85 15.13 -16.63 2.64
CA LYS A 85 15.10 -16.18 4.04
C LYS A 85 13.89 -15.30 4.27
N ASP A 86 13.20 -15.55 5.36
CA ASP A 86 12.01 -14.83 5.76
C ASP A 86 12.30 -13.98 6.99
N VAL A 87 12.08 -12.67 6.88
CA VAL A 87 12.11 -11.74 8.01
C VAL A 87 10.69 -11.45 8.42
N ILE A 88 10.33 -11.88 9.63
CA ILE A 88 8.99 -11.75 10.19
C ILE A 88 8.96 -10.60 11.18
N GLU A 89 7.98 -9.72 11.03
CA GLU A 89 7.75 -8.59 11.93
C GLU A 89 6.27 -8.43 12.25
N ARG A 90 5.97 -7.93 13.45
CA ARG A 90 4.61 -7.61 13.87
C ARG A 90 4.56 -6.14 14.22
N GLN A 91 3.61 -5.42 13.63
CA GLN A 91 3.45 -3.98 13.85
C GLN A 91 1.99 -3.64 14.13
N GLU A 92 1.80 -2.70 15.05
CA GLU A 92 0.51 -2.09 15.35
C GLU A 92 0.36 -0.78 14.59
N PHE A 93 -0.85 -0.52 14.12
CA PHE A 93 -1.23 0.75 13.53
C PHE A 93 -2.45 1.30 14.22
N GLN A 94 -2.38 2.57 14.60
CA GLN A 94 -3.54 3.30 15.09
C GLN A 94 -4.46 3.66 13.91
N LEU A 95 -5.76 3.40 14.08
CA LEU A 95 -6.80 3.68 13.10
C LEU A 95 -7.79 4.74 13.61
N ALA A 96 -7.96 4.87 14.93
CA ALA A 96 -8.82 5.89 15.53
C ALA A 96 -8.17 6.60 16.71
N LEU A 97 -8.66 7.81 16.99
CA LEU A 97 -8.41 8.53 18.23
C LEU A 97 -9.14 7.88 19.43
N PRO A 98 -8.76 8.21 20.68
CA PRO A 98 -9.40 7.64 21.87
C PRO A 98 -10.91 7.92 22.00
N ASP A 99 -11.41 8.96 21.35
CA ASP A 99 -12.84 9.30 21.30
C ASP A 99 -13.60 8.54 20.19
N GLY A 100 -12.91 7.73 19.40
CA GLY A 100 -13.47 6.93 18.31
C GLY A 100 -13.44 7.60 16.94
N GLU A 101 -12.89 8.81 16.80
CA GLU A 101 -12.72 9.44 15.49
C GLU A 101 -11.70 8.66 14.63
N TRP A 102 -12.12 8.19 13.46
CA TRP A 102 -11.24 7.48 12.52
C TRP A 102 -10.23 8.44 11.89
N LEU A 103 -8.95 8.05 11.89
CA LEU A 103 -7.85 8.80 11.28
C LEU A 103 -7.80 8.65 9.74
N GLY A 104 -8.54 7.68 9.21
CA GLY A 104 -8.58 7.36 7.78
C GLY A 104 -9.39 8.38 6.98
N LYS A 105 -9.07 8.50 5.70
CA LYS A 105 -9.82 9.34 4.76
C LYS A 105 -10.92 8.52 4.08
N GLY A 106 -12.05 9.13 3.78
CA GLY A 106 -13.10 8.47 3.00
C GLY A 106 -14.43 9.19 3.06
N SER A 107 -15.49 8.51 2.61
CA SER A 107 -16.85 9.03 2.55
C SER A 107 -17.84 7.99 3.04
N GLY A 108 -18.89 8.43 3.74
CA GLY A 108 -19.90 7.53 4.28
C GLY A 108 -19.30 6.62 5.36
N SER A 109 -19.51 5.31 5.23
CA SER A 109 -19.06 4.31 6.21
C SER A 109 -17.69 3.69 5.89
N LEU A 110 -16.90 4.30 5.00
CA LEU A 110 -15.68 3.71 4.46
C LEU A 110 -14.45 4.55 4.83
N TYR A 111 -13.45 3.93 5.44
CA TYR A 111 -12.24 4.59 5.94
C TYR A 111 -11.00 3.96 5.32
N SER A 112 -10.17 4.76 4.65
CA SER A 112 -8.98 4.33 3.92
C SER A 112 -7.71 4.91 4.53
N TYR A 113 -6.66 4.07 4.58
CA TYR A 113 -5.38 4.36 5.19
C TYR A 113 -4.25 3.92 4.26
N GLN A 114 -3.14 4.66 4.32
CA GLN A 114 -1.83 4.22 3.83
C GLN A 114 -0.93 4.07 5.04
N LEU A 115 -0.85 2.85 5.56
CA LEU A 115 -0.14 2.53 6.80
C LEU A 115 1.32 2.26 6.47
N ILE A 116 2.23 3.12 6.93
CA ILE A 116 3.66 2.99 6.63
C ILE A 116 4.30 1.81 7.39
N TYR A 117 4.70 0.76 6.67
CA TYR A 117 5.39 -0.38 7.26
C TYR A 117 6.90 -0.12 7.35
N LYS A 118 7.52 0.31 6.24
CA LYS A 118 8.94 0.69 6.22
C LYS A 118 9.15 1.97 5.42
N GLU A 119 9.92 2.89 5.98
CA GLU A 119 10.37 4.11 5.32
C GLU A 119 11.85 3.99 4.98
N ASN A 120 12.26 4.50 3.81
CA ASN A 120 13.67 4.51 3.37
C ASN A 120 14.35 3.14 3.44
N TYR A 121 13.60 2.07 3.18
CA TYR A 121 14.06 0.70 3.35
C TYR A 121 14.95 0.25 2.20
N LYS A 122 16.13 -0.27 2.52
CA LYS A 122 17.05 -0.86 1.55
C LYS A 122 16.99 -2.37 1.63
N PHE A 123 16.62 -3.00 0.52
CA PHE A 123 16.68 -4.46 0.42
C PHE A 123 18.13 -4.94 0.50
N LYS A 124 18.37 -6.02 1.24
CA LYS A 124 19.73 -6.52 1.54
C LYS A 124 20.46 -7.09 0.32
N SER A 125 19.73 -7.48 -0.72
CA SER A 125 20.30 -8.10 -1.91
C SER A 125 19.48 -7.74 -3.16
N LYS A 126 20.07 -8.02 -4.33
CA LYS A 126 19.37 -7.95 -5.62
C LYS A 126 18.51 -9.20 -5.82
N GLY A 127 17.44 -9.07 -6.60
CA GLY A 127 16.52 -10.16 -6.95
C GLY A 127 15.09 -9.92 -6.46
N THR A 128 14.24 -10.93 -6.67
CA THR A 128 12.82 -10.85 -6.32
C THR A 128 12.63 -10.99 -4.82
N HIS A 129 11.99 -9.99 -4.21
CA HIS A 129 11.53 -10.02 -2.84
C HIS A 129 10.02 -10.12 -2.82
N THR A 130 9.47 -10.93 -1.92
CA THR A 130 8.03 -11.05 -1.73
C THR A 130 7.66 -10.54 -0.35
N ILE A 131 6.78 -9.55 -0.30
CA ILE A 131 6.21 -9.03 0.92
C ILE A 131 4.84 -9.69 1.09
N VAL A 132 4.59 -10.25 2.27
CA VAL A 132 3.31 -10.82 2.66
C VAL A 132 2.79 -10.08 3.87
N VAL A 133 1.51 -9.71 3.84
CA VAL A 133 0.83 -9.06 4.96
C VAL A 133 -0.38 -9.88 5.34
N GLU A 134 -0.47 -10.22 6.62
CA GLU A 134 -1.62 -10.89 7.20
C GLU A 134 -2.13 -10.14 8.43
N GLN A 135 -3.43 -10.24 8.68
CA GLN A 135 -4.02 -9.75 9.91
C GLN A 135 -3.52 -10.58 11.09
N ASN A 136 -3.18 -9.90 12.19
CA ASN A 136 -2.73 -10.53 13.42
C ASN A 136 -3.51 -10.02 14.64
N MET A 137 -4.83 -9.92 14.47
CA MET A 137 -5.80 -9.63 15.53
C MET A 137 -6.17 -10.91 16.28
N ARG A 138 -7.06 -10.83 17.28
CA ARG A 138 -7.58 -12.04 17.96
C ARG A 138 -8.74 -12.67 17.19
N ASP A 139 -9.55 -11.86 16.53
CA ASP A 139 -10.72 -12.32 15.77
C ASP A 139 -10.31 -12.88 14.41
N ASN A 140 -10.87 -14.04 14.06
CA ASN A 140 -10.70 -14.67 12.76
C ASN A 140 -12.00 -15.39 12.34
N PRO A 141 -12.70 -14.93 11.29
CA PRO A 141 -12.36 -13.80 10.43
C PRO A 141 -12.42 -12.46 11.17
N LEU A 142 -11.55 -11.53 10.78
CA LEU A 142 -11.62 -10.14 11.17
C LEU A 142 -12.69 -9.43 10.34
N LYS A 143 -13.77 -9.01 11.00
CA LYS A 143 -14.94 -8.40 10.36
C LYS A 143 -14.71 -6.92 10.03
N GLY A 144 -15.44 -6.43 9.02
CA GLY A 144 -15.47 -5.01 8.65
C GLY A 144 -14.28 -4.57 7.80
N ILE A 145 -13.46 -5.49 7.29
CA ILE A 145 -12.35 -5.15 6.41
C ILE A 145 -12.86 -5.14 4.97
N ASN A 146 -12.75 -4.01 4.26
CA ASN A 146 -13.27 -3.88 2.91
C ASN A 146 -12.23 -4.25 1.85
N ASP A 147 -11.05 -3.65 1.92
CA ASP A 147 -9.95 -3.91 0.99
C ASP A 147 -8.61 -3.89 1.73
N VAL A 148 -7.67 -4.70 1.27
CA VAL A 148 -6.28 -4.69 1.75
C VAL A 148 -5.35 -4.80 0.56
N GLY A 149 -4.23 -4.10 0.59
CA GLY A 149 -3.27 -4.05 -0.49
C GLY A 149 -1.89 -3.62 -0.02
N LEU A 150 -0.97 -3.57 -0.96
CA LEU A 150 0.38 -3.08 -0.72
C LEU A 150 0.66 -1.93 -1.69
N LYS A 151 1.37 -0.92 -1.19
CA LYS A 151 1.99 0.11 -2.02
C LYS A 151 3.50 0.10 -1.77
N ILE A 152 4.27 0.09 -2.86
CA ILE A 152 5.74 0.15 -2.82
C ILE A 152 6.18 1.22 -3.82
N GLU A 153 6.99 2.15 -3.37
CA GLU A 153 7.57 3.22 -4.19
C GLU A 153 9.07 3.37 -3.90
N GLU A 154 9.85 3.84 -4.88
CA GLU A 154 11.21 4.28 -4.61
C GLU A 154 11.17 5.50 -3.67
N ALA A 155 12.01 5.50 -2.64
CA ALA A 155 12.16 6.65 -1.75
C ALA A 155 12.99 7.72 -2.45
N LYS A 156 12.61 8.99 -2.24
CA LYS A 156 13.25 10.15 -2.87
C LYS A 156 14.58 10.53 -2.23
#